data_AF-A0A099KM62-F1
#
_entry.id   AF-A0A099KM62-F1
#
_cell.length_a   1.000
_cell.length_b   1.000
_cell.length_c   1.000
_cell.angle_alpha   90.00
_cell.angle_beta   90.00
_cell.angle_gamma   90.00
#
_symmetry.space_group_name_H-M   'P 1'
#
loop_
_entity.id
_entity.type
_entity.pdbx_description
1 polymer ?
#
loop_
_entity_poly.entity_id
_entity_poly.type
_entity_poly.pdbx_seq_one_letter_code
_entity_poly.pdbx_strand_id
1 'polypeptide(L)'
;MKTLRSCLTICTVCFFTSVLTLPLASNSYAQWNGDITLASDYLFNGVSQTDEKPALQAGLTWSAENGLYAGTWASNVDYDDLANFELDAYLGYSLSLNEQNSLDFGISQYNYFGSSNSSTINYAELYIKYHLSQSSIAFWYAWDYFGTDAGHYIVMASHNFILTDSLSILVGIDKSTSLDSNKWQWQANDDDYIHGQISVTYSFKHFDFSLGLHGTDLEDYGDTKLLLSISHGFG
;
A
#
# COMPACT_ATOMS: atom_id res chain seq x y z
N MET A 1 70.29 -26.91 -26.66
CA MET A 1 69.06 -26.39 -26.01
C MET A 1 69.47 -25.31 -25.03
N LYS A 2 69.32 -24.05 -25.43
CA LYS A 2 69.61 -22.86 -24.62
C LYS A 2 68.32 -22.05 -24.57
N THR A 3 67.65 -22.01 -23.42
CA THR A 3 66.45 -21.19 -23.23
C THR A 3 66.85 -19.79 -22.75
N LEU A 4 66.44 -18.82 -23.55
CA LEU A 4 66.75 -17.41 -23.48
C LEU A 4 65.77 -16.69 -22.53
N ARG A 5 66.27 -15.64 -21.88
CA ARG A 5 65.50 -14.63 -21.15
C ARG A 5 64.63 -13.81 -22.12
N SER A 6 63.42 -13.46 -21.71
CA SER A 6 62.58 -12.39 -22.29
C SER A 6 61.93 -11.63 -21.13
N CYS A 7 62.36 -10.39 -20.84
CA CYS A 7 61.95 -9.14 -21.48
C CYS A 7 60.49 -8.80 -21.13
N LEU A 8 60.30 -8.10 -20.00
CA LEU A 8 59.04 -7.47 -19.63
C LEU A 8 59.09 -6.03 -20.16
N THR A 9 58.38 -5.80 -21.25
CA THR A 9 58.24 -4.50 -21.92
C THR A 9 57.34 -3.58 -21.10
N ILE A 10 57.88 -2.40 -20.76
CA ILE A 10 57.13 -1.23 -20.31
C ILE A 10 56.30 -0.72 -21.50
N CYS A 11 54.98 -0.66 -21.35
CA CYS A 11 54.12 0.10 -22.26
C CYS A 11 53.34 1.13 -21.44
N THR A 12 53.82 2.37 -21.52
CA THR A 12 53.09 3.57 -21.11
C THR A 12 51.94 3.80 -22.07
N VAL A 13 50.70 3.85 -21.58
CA VAL A 13 49.58 4.47 -22.31
C VAL A 13 48.97 5.56 -21.45
N CYS A 14 48.82 6.72 -22.08
CA CYS A 14 48.41 8.00 -21.53
C CYS A 14 46.99 8.03 -20.96
N PHE A 15 46.84 8.95 -20.00
CA PHE A 15 45.64 9.60 -19.50
C PHE A 15 44.43 9.65 -20.46
N PHE A 16 43.28 9.19 -19.96
CA PHE A 16 42.04 9.97 -19.99
C PHE A 16 41.31 9.73 -18.66
N THR A 17 41.62 10.56 -17.67
CA THR A 17 40.76 10.76 -16.51
C THR A 17 39.45 11.35 -17.01
N SER A 18 38.47 10.49 -17.29
CA SER A 18 37.08 10.91 -17.33
C SER A 18 36.70 11.28 -15.89
N VAL A 19 36.85 12.56 -15.55
CA VAL A 19 36.13 13.14 -14.42
C VAL A 19 34.68 13.09 -14.85
N LEU A 20 33.98 12.03 -14.44
CA LEU A 20 32.54 11.99 -14.47
C LEU A 20 32.10 13.06 -13.48
N THR A 21 31.89 14.28 -13.97
CA THR A 21 31.18 15.31 -13.22
C THR A 21 29.77 14.79 -13.03
N LEU A 22 29.54 14.13 -11.89
CA LEU A 22 28.22 13.97 -11.33
C LEU A 22 27.59 15.37 -11.30
N PRO A 23 26.46 15.62 -11.99
CA PRO A 23 25.69 16.78 -11.62
C PRO A 23 25.38 16.61 -10.12
N LEU A 24 25.85 17.56 -9.31
CA LEU A 24 25.37 17.71 -7.95
C LEU A 24 23.86 17.82 -8.08
N ALA A 25 23.15 16.74 -7.71
CA ALA A 25 21.72 16.81 -7.47
C ALA A 25 21.52 17.98 -6.51
N SER A 26 20.76 18.97 -6.95
CA SER A 26 20.22 19.99 -6.08
C SER A 26 19.63 19.28 -4.87
N ASN A 27 20.10 19.60 -3.66
CA ASN A 27 19.52 19.05 -2.42
C ASN A 27 18.00 19.30 -2.45
N SER A 28 17.22 18.27 -2.74
CA SER A 28 15.77 18.28 -2.68
C SER A 28 15.40 17.42 -1.48
N TYR A 29 15.28 18.07 -0.32
CA TYR A 29 15.02 17.42 0.96
C TYR A 29 14.00 16.27 0.83
N ALA A 30 14.33 15.13 1.42
CA ALA A 30 13.39 14.03 1.53
C ALA A 30 12.06 14.53 2.13
N GLN A 31 10.95 14.16 1.51
CA GLN A 31 9.64 14.73 1.80
C GLN A 31 8.92 13.84 2.81
N TRP A 32 8.47 14.45 3.90
CA TRP A 32 7.55 13.82 4.83
C TRP A 32 6.13 14.23 4.44
N ASN A 33 5.27 13.24 4.23
CA ASN A 33 3.83 13.46 4.04
C ASN A 33 3.11 12.68 5.13
N GLY A 34 2.08 13.26 5.71
CA GLY A 34 1.22 12.59 6.66
C GLY A 34 -0.23 13.02 6.50
N ASP A 35 -1.11 12.23 7.08
CA ASP A 35 -2.54 12.46 7.08
C ASP A 35 -3.16 11.99 8.39
N ILE A 36 -4.29 12.60 8.73
CA ILE A 36 -5.19 12.13 9.79
C ILE A 36 -6.58 12.04 9.20
N THR A 37 -7.22 10.89 9.36
CA THR A 37 -8.55 10.62 8.82
C THR A 37 -9.50 10.19 9.93
N LEU A 38 -10.66 10.82 10.00
CA LEU A 38 -11.80 10.34 10.79
C LEU A 38 -12.80 9.72 9.82
N ALA A 39 -13.11 8.44 10.01
CA ALA A 39 -14.06 7.69 9.20
C ALA A 39 -15.20 7.14 10.05
N SER A 40 -16.37 6.93 9.46
CA SER A 40 -17.52 6.29 10.11
C SER A 40 -17.28 4.79 10.38
N ASP A 41 -16.39 4.17 9.61
CA ASP A 41 -15.96 2.77 9.70
C ASP A 41 -14.56 2.64 9.08
N TYR A 42 -13.78 1.64 9.48
CA TYR A 42 -12.58 1.21 8.77
C TYR A 42 -12.90 -0.01 7.91
N LEU A 43 -13.00 0.18 6.60
CA LEU A 43 -13.17 -0.90 5.65
C LEU A 43 -11.83 -1.34 5.04
N PHE A 44 -11.48 -2.61 5.20
CA PHE A 44 -10.41 -3.28 4.45
C PHE A 44 -11.07 -4.13 3.37
N ASN A 45 -10.91 -3.74 2.10
CA ASN A 45 -11.55 -4.39 0.94
C ASN A 45 -13.06 -4.61 1.12
N GLY A 46 -13.74 -3.66 1.76
CA GLY A 46 -15.18 -3.71 2.02
C GLY A 46 -15.59 -4.40 3.33
N VAL A 47 -14.69 -5.14 3.98
CA VAL A 47 -14.95 -5.77 5.28
C VAL A 47 -14.57 -4.80 6.40
N SER A 48 -15.48 -4.62 7.37
CA SER A 48 -15.24 -3.75 8.52
C SER A 48 -14.17 -4.33 9.45
N GLN A 49 -13.21 -3.50 9.83
CA GLN A 49 -12.18 -3.81 10.83
C GLN A 49 -12.48 -3.16 12.19
N THR A 50 -13.57 -2.39 12.31
CA THR A 50 -13.97 -1.66 13.52
C THR A 50 -15.37 -2.03 14.01
N ASP A 51 -15.90 -3.18 13.58
CA ASP A 51 -17.28 -3.59 13.88
C ASP A 51 -18.30 -2.45 13.61
N GLU A 52 -18.15 -1.79 12.45
CA GLU A 52 -18.99 -0.68 11.98
C GLU A 52 -18.98 0.57 12.88
N LYS A 53 -17.97 0.70 13.74
CA LYS A 53 -17.76 1.86 14.61
C LYS A 53 -16.78 2.84 13.96
N PRO A 54 -16.80 4.12 14.37
CA PRO A 54 -15.88 5.13 13.86
C PRO A 54 -14.40 4.76 14.02
N ALA A 55 -13.61 5.12 13.01
CA ALA A 55 -12.17 4.91 12.98
C ALA A 55 -11.42 6.25 12.95
N LEU A 56 -10.38 6.37 13.78
CA LEU A 56 -9.37 7.42 13.69
C LEU A 56 -8.09 6.80 13.14
N GLN A 57 -7.70 7.27 11.97
CA GLN A 57 -6.59 6.75 11.20
C GLN A 57 -5.51 7.83 11.05
N ALA A 58 -4.24 7.42 11.02
CA ALA A 58 -3.13 8.34 10.78
C ALA A 58 -2.01 7.68 10.00
N GLY A 59 -1.47 8.40 9.02
CA GLY A 59 -0.36 7.98 8.18
C GLY A 59 0.83 8.93 8.30
N LEU A 60 2.04 8.37 8.19
CA LEU A 60 3.28 9.14 8.02
C LEU A 60 4.23 8.40 7.09
N THR A 61 4.60 9.05 5.99
CA THR A 61 5.52 8.52 4.97
C THR A 61 6.71 9.45 4.79
N TRP A 62 7.89 8.86 4.77
CA TRP A 62 9.11 9.48 4.27
C TRP A 62 9.37 9.01 2.84
N SER A 63 9.65 9.94 1.93
CA SER A 63 9.98 9.66 0.54
C SER A 63 11.35 10.24 0.16
N ALA A 64 12.22 9.40 -0.38
CA ALA A 64 13.47 9.79 -1.00
C ALA A 64 13.26 10.22 -2.46
N GLU A 65 14.17 11.06 -2.95
CA GLU A 65 14.16 11.54 -4.36
C GLU A 65 14.25 10.40 -5.38
N ASN A 66 14.86 9.27 -5.02
CA ASN A 66 15.03 8.13 -5.92
C ASN A 66 13.79 7.24 -6.00
N GLY A 67 12.70 7.56 -5.31
CA GLY A 67 11.48 6.76 -5.30
C GLY A 67 11.38 5.75 -4.16
N LEU A 68 12.45 5.55 -3.37
CA LEU A 68 12.38 4.78 -2.13
C LEU A 68 11.48 5.52 -1.13
N TYR A 69 10.60 4.81 -0.46
CA TYR A 69 9.80 5.36 0.64
C TYR A 69 9.63 4.36 1.76
N ALA A 70 9.44 4.88 2.96
CA ALA A 70 9.12 4.10 4.15
C ALA A 70 8.14 4.87 5.02
N GLY A 71 7.25 4.16 5.70
CA GLY A 71 6.26 4.83 6.52
C GLY A 71 5.54 3.91 7.47
N THR A 72 4.58 4.50 8.15
CA THR A 72 3.70 3.83 9.10
C THR A 72 2.27 4.31 8.91
N TRP A 73 1.33 3.46 9.27
CA TRP A 73 -0.09 3.76 9.30
C TRP A 73 -0.67 3.15 10.58
N ALA A 74 -1.65 3.79 11.19
CA ALA A 74 -2.28 3.30 12.40
C ALA A 74 -3.77 3.60 12.44
N SER A 75 -4.54 2.73 13.09
CA SER A 75 -5.97 2.91 13.35
C SER A 75 -6.40 2.17 14.60
N ASN A 76 -7.54 2.58 15.18
CA ASN A 76 -8.31 1.64 15.99
C ASN A 76 -8.93 0.55 15.10
N VAL A 77 -9.06 -0.64 15.68
CA VAL A 77 -9.77 -1.81 15.13
C VAL A 77 -10.66 -2.40 16.21
N ASP A 78 -11.50 -3.37 15.86
CA ASP A 78 -12.34 -4.12 16.80
C ASP A 78 -12.36 -5.60 16.38
N TYR A 79 -11.49 -6.39 17.00
CA TYR A 79 -11.47 -7.85 16.91
C TYR A 79 -11.83 -8.46 18.26
N ASP A 80 -12.94 -8.00 18.85
CA ASP A 80 -13.38 -8.37 20.20
C ASP A 80 -12.26 -8.16 21.24
N ASP A 81 -12.01 -9.17 22.08
CA ASP A 81 -10.97 -9.16 23.10
C ASP A 81 -9.56 -9.34 22.54
N LEU A 82 -9.39 -9.64 21.24
CA LEU A 82 -8.10 -9.97 20.65
C LEU A 82 -7.25 -8.72 20.38
N ALA A 83 -7.80 -7.74 19.68
CA ALA A 83 -7.09 -6.53 19.26
C ALA A 83 -8.03 -5.33 19.11
N ASN A 84 -7.54 -4.14 19.49
CA ASN A 84 -8.26 -2.87 19.40
C ASN A 84 -7.43 -1.74 18.74
N PHE A 85 -6.21 -2.06 18.30
CA PHE A 85 -5.32 -1.12 17.64
C PHE A 85 -4.45 -1.85 16.61
N GLU A 86 -4.23 -1.20 15.48
CA GLU A 86 -3.39 -1.66 14.38
C GLU A 86 -2.30 -0.61 14.12
N LEU A 87 -1.06 -1.08 13.94
CA LEU A 87 0.09 -0.26 13.56
C LEU A 87 0.90 -0.99 12.50
N ASP A 88 0.94 -0.39 11.33
CA ASP A 88 1.62 -0.93 10.19
C ASP A 88 2.94 -0.23 9.95
N ALA A 89 3.88 -0.96 9.38
CA ALA A 89 5.10 -0.39 8.82
C ALA A 89 5.24 -0.88 7.39
N TYR A 90 5.67 0.00 6.50
CA TYR A 90 5.90 -0.36 5.10
C TYR A 90 7.19 0.24 4.54
N LEU A 91 7.73 -0.45 3.56
CA LEU A 91 8.89 -0.06 2.77
C LEU A 91 8.60 -0.38 1.30
N GLY A 92 8.76 0.59 0.43
CA GLY A 92 8.48 0.41 -0.99
C GLY A 92 9.35 1.29 -1.89
N TYR A 93 9.18 1.09 -3.18
CA TYR A 93 9.88 1.84 -4.21
C TYR A 93 8.91 2.16 -5.36
N SER A 94 8.76 3.46 -5.65
CA SER A 94 7.95 3.96 -6.75
C SER A 94 8.83 4.31 -7.95
N LEU A 95 8.62 3.62 -9.05
CA LEU A 95 9.32 3.82 -10.32
C LEU A 95 8.41 4.52 -11.33
N SER A 96 8.70 5.78 -11.62
CA SER A 96 8.09 6.50 -12.74
C SER A 96 8.64 5.98 -14.06
N LEU A 97 7.79 5.34 -14.87
CA LEU A 97 8.15 4.82 -16.20
C LEU A 97 8.06 5.91 -17.27
N ASN A 98 7.06 6.80 -17.14
CA ASN A 98 6.87 8.03 -17.92
C ASN A 98 5.85 8.94 -17.20
N GLU A 99 5.42 10.03 -17.84
CA GLU A 99 4.48 11.01 -17.26
C GLU A 99 3.13 10.42 -16.84
N GLN A 100 2.70 9.31 -17.44
CA GLN A 100 1.40 8.69 -17.23
C GLN A 100 1.48 7.33 -16.55
N ASN A 101 2.68 6.76 -16.40
CA ASN A 101 2.86 5.37 -15.97
C ASN A 101 3.85 5.29 -14.81
N SER A 102 3.46 4.59 -13.75
CA SER A 102 4.37 4.22 -12.67
C SER A 102 4.15 2.78 -12.21
N LEU A 103 5.19 2.21 -11.63
CA LEU A 103 5.17 0.93 -10.94
C LEU A 103 5.60 1.15 -9.50
N ASP A 104 4.75 0.78 -8.56
CA ASP A 104 5.02 0.82 -7.12
C ASP A 104 5.06 -0.60 -6.60
N PHE A 105 6.07 -0.95 -5.81
CA PHE A 105 6.15 -2.26 -5.17
C PHE A 105 6.81 -2.13 -3.80
N GLY A 106 6.39 -3.00 -2.89
CA GLY A 106 6.89 -2.95 -1.53
C GLY A 106 6.37 -4.08 -0.67
N ILE A 107 6.58 -3.90 0.62
CA ILE A 107 6.14 -4.80 1.67
C ILE A 107 5.52 -3.98 2.80
N SER A 108 4.41 -4.47 3.32
CA SER A 108 3.77 -4.00 4.55
C SER A 108 3.88 -5.08 5.62
N GLN A 109 4.07 -4.68 6.86
CA GLN A 109 3.94 -5.50 8.05
C GLN A 109 2.78 -4.96 8.87
N TYR A 110 1.72 -5.75 8.97
CA TYR A 110 0.56 -5.47 9.80
C TYR A 110 0.82 -5.95 11.23
N ASN A 111 0.58 -5.09 12.22
CA ASN A 111 0.74 -5.44 13.63
C ASN A 111 -0.48 -5.05 14.44
N TYR A 112 -1.03 -6.01 15.18
CA TYR A 112 -2.21 -5.84 16.00
C TYR A 112 -1.87 -5.84 17.49
N PHE A 113 -2.55 -4.98 18.24
CA PHE A 113 -2.35 -4.76 19.67
C PHE A 113 -3.70 -4.77 20.40
N GLY A 114 -3.69 -5.21 21.65
CA GLY A 114 -4.85 -5.15 22.55
C GLY A 114 -4.77 -6.20 23.65
N SER A 115 -4.51 -7.45 23.27
CA SER A 115 -4.32 -8.58 24.19
C SER A 115 -2.90 -9.16 24.15
N SER A 116 -2.60 -10.11 25.04
CA SER A 116 -1.34 -10.85 25.02
C SER A 116 -1.17 -11.76 23.80
N ASN A 117 -2.26 -12.04 23.09
CA ASN A 117 -2.28 -12.92 21.93
C ASN A 117 -2.47 -12.14 20.61
N SER A 118 -2.56 -10.81 20.63
CA SER A 118 -2.83 -10.03 19.41
C SER A 118 -1.78 -10.26 18.33
N SER A 119 -0.53 -10.55 18.71
CA SER A 119 0.54 -10.83 17.75
C SER A 119 0.33 -12.11 16.93
N THR A 120 -0.61 -12.99 17.32
CA THR A 120 -0.91 -14.20 16.55
C THR A 120 -1.59 -13.91 15.23
N ILE A 121 -2.11 -12.70 15.02
CA ILE A 121 -2.72 -12.27 13.75
C ILE A 121 -1.84 -11.30 12.97
N ASN A 122 -0.60 -11.06 13.41
CA ASN A 122 0.34 -10.21 12.66
C ASN A 122 0.79 -10.92 11.40
N TYR A 123 0.91 -10.19 10.28
CA TYR A 123 1.37 -10.76 9.03
C TYR A 123 2.08 -9.73 8.15
N ALA A 124 2.88 -10.23 7.22
CA ALA A 124 3.51 -9.42 6.18
C ALA A 124 2.82 -9.65 4.84
N GLU A 125 2.79 -8.62 4.01
CA GLU A 125 2.16 -8.63 2.70
C GLU A 125 3.02 -7.87 1.69
N LEU A 126 3.31 -8.52 0.58
CA LEU A 126 3.95 -7.88 -0.57
C LEU A 126 2.89 -7.22 -1.43
N TYR A 127 3.22 -6.10 -2.05
CA TYR A 127 2.36 -5.49 -3.04
C TYR A 127 3.12 -5.05 -4.29
N ILE A 128 2.39 -5.02 -5.40
CA ILE A 128 2.78 -4.39 -6.65
C ILE A 128 1.57 -3.66 -7.23
N LYS A 129 1.76 -2.41 -7.63
CA LYS A 129 0.72 -1.52 -8.14
C LYS A 129 1.24 -0.89 -9.42
N TYR A 130 0.46 -1.03 -10.49
CA TYR A 130 0.70 -0.35 -11.75
C TYR A 130 -0.32 0.77 -11.89
N HIS A 131 0.17 1.99 -12.11
CA HIS A 131 -0.65 3.16 -12.32
C HIS A 131 -0.57 3.59 -13.79
N LEU A 132 -1.73 3.89 -14.37
CA LEU A 132 -1.89 4.45 -15.71
C LEU A 132 -2.82 5.66 -15.64
N SER A 133 -2.23 6.86 -15.59
CA SER A 133 -2.94 8.13 -15.39
C SER A 133 -3.85 8.07 -14.16
N GLN A 134 -5.18 8.06 -14.34
CA GLN A 134 -6.15 7.98 -13.26
C GLN A 134 -6.60 6.55 -12.92
N SER A 135 -6.07 5.54 -13.61
CA SER A 135 -6.37 4.13 -13.36
C SER A 135 -5.25 3.45 -12.59
N SER A 136 -5.58 2.41 -11.82
CA SER A 136 -4.59 1.49 -11.27
C SER A 136 -5.04 0.04 -11.30
N ILE A 137 -4.06 -0.85 -11.40
CA ILE A 137 -4.19 -2.27 -11.11
C ILE A 137 -3.21 -2.58 -9.99
N ALA A 138 -3.67 -3.24 -8.94
CA ALA A 138 -2.86 -3.58 -7.78
C ALA A 138 -3.02 -5.05 -7.42
N PHE A 139 -1.93 -5.63 -6.91
CA PHE A 139 -1.86 -6.99 -6.44
C PHE A 139 -1.15 -7.03 -5.10
N TRP A 140 -1.71 -7.79 -4.17
CA TRP A 140 -1.12 -8.06 -2.85
C TRP A 140 -0.99 -9.56 -2.64
N TYR A 141 0.03 -9.96 -1.87
CA TYR A 141 0.25 -11.35 -1.49
C TYR A 141 0.80 -11.46 -0.08
N ALA A 142 0.13 -12.25 0.76
CA ALA A 142 0.60 -12.68 2.06
C ALA A 142 0.82 -14.21 2.03
N TRP A 143 1.89 -14.69 2.66
CA TRP A 143 2.15 -16.13 2.82
C TRP A 143 1.60 -16.70 4.13
N ASP A 144 1.22 -15.83 5.06
CA ASP A 144 0.75 -16.14 6.41
C ASP A 144 -0.37 -15.15 6.78
N TYR A 145 -1.44 -15.13 6.00
CA TYR A 145 -2.50 -14.14 6.14
C TYR A 145 -3.16 -14.24 7.51
N PHE A 146 -3.20 -13.14 8.27
CA PHE A 146 -3.69 -13.11 9.66
C PHE A 146 -3.05 -14.18 10.57
N GLY A 147 -1.79 -14.56 10.33
CA GLY A 147 -1.06 -15.54 11.15
C GLY A 147 -1.60 -16.97 11.08
N THR A 148 -2.34 -17.30 10.02
CA THR A 148 -3.00 -18.60 9.84
C THR A 148 -2.16 -19.66 9.12
N ASP A 149 -0.97 -19.31 8.64
CA ASP A 149 -0.15 -20.04 7.66
C ASP A 149 -0.86 -20.25 6.29
N ALA A 150 -1.93 -19.51 6.00
CA ALA A 150 -2.60 -19.51 4.70
C ALA A 150 -1.94 -18.48 3.76
N GLY A 151 -1.66 -18.90 2.53
CA GLY A 151 -1.38 -17.95 1.47
C GLY A 151 -2.66 -17.18 1.13
N HIS A 152 -2.54 -15.90 0.78
CA HIS A 152 -3.65 -15.05 0.40
C HIS A 152 -3.21 -14.07 -0.66
N TYR A 153 -4.07 -13.76 -1.62
CA TYR A 153 -3.83 -12.66 -2.55
C TYR A 153 -5.07 -11.80 -2.78
N ILE A 154 -4.82 -10.54 -3.15
CA ILE A 154 -5.86 -9.59 -3.56
C ILE A 154 -5.47 -9.04 -4.93
N VAL A 155 -6.45 -8.89 -5.83
CA VAL A 155 -6.31 -8.15 -7.08
C VAL A 155 -7.34 -7.03 -7.09
N MET A 156 -6.91 -5.80 -7.36
CA MET A 156 -7.79 -4.62 -7.44
C MET A 156 -7.59 -3.89 -8.75
N ALA A 157 -8.68 -3.37 -9.30
CA ALA A 157 -8.68 -2.38 -10.36
C ALA A 157 -9.50 -1.17 -9.93
N SER A 158 -9.00 0.03 -10.19
CA SER A 158 -9.72 1.27 -9.87
C SER A 158 -9.48 2.36 -10.91
N HIS A 159 -10.40 3.32 -10.95
CA HIS A 159 -10.30 4.52 -11.78
C HIS A 159 -10.84 5.73 -11.02
N ASN A 160 -10.12 6.85 -11.08
CA ASN A 160 -10.53 8.12 -10.47
C ASN A 160 -10.96 9.14 -11.53
N PHE A 161 -12.26 9.40 -11.63
CA PHE A 161 -12.80 10.45 -12.48
C PHE A 161 -12.60 11.82 -11.83
N ILE A 162 -11.63 12.58 -12.32
CA ILE A 162 -11.42 13.97 -11.91
C ILE A 162 -12.46 14.84 -12.61
N LEU A 163 -13.42 15.37 -11.86
CA LEU A 163 -14.52 16.19 -12.42
C LEU A 163 -14.16 17.67 -12.43
N THR A 164 -13.50 18.13 -11.37
CA THR A 164 -12.98 19.50 -11.19
C THR A 164 -11.73 19.47 -10.34
N ASP A 165 -11.06 20.61 -10.14
CA ASP A 165 -9.91 20.75 -9.24
C ASP A 165 -10.21 20.37 -7.78
N SER A 166 -11.49 20.32 -7.38
CA SER A 166 -11.94 20.04 -6.01
C SER A 166 -12.87 18.84 -5.88
N LEU A 167 -13.19 18.13 -6.98
CA LEU A 167 -14.19 17.06 -6.96
C LEU A 167 -13.75 15.89 -7.81
N SER A 168 -13.75 14.70 -7.23
CA SER A 168 -13.43 13.45 -7.92
C SER A 168 -14.36 12.31 -7.53
N ILE A 169 -14.45 11.30 -8.40
CA ILE A 169 -15.19 10.06 -8.15
C ILE A 169 -14.24 8.87 -8.35
N LEU A 170 -14.00 8.11 -7.31
CA LEU A 170 -13.33 6.81 -7.38
C LEU A 170 -14.38 5.73 -7.68
N VAL A 171 -14.05 4.85 -8.63
CA VAL A 171 -14.74 3.56 -8.81
C VAL A 171 -13.70 2.46 -8.71
N GLY A 172 -14.00 1.40 -7.97
CA GLY A 172 -13.08 0.29 -7.75
C GLY A 172 -13.78 -1.06 -7.66
N ILE A 173 -13.05 -2.10 -8.01
CA ILE A 173 -13.42 -3.49 -7.79
C ILE A 173 -12.18 -4.27 -7.39
N ASP A 174 -12.33 -5.17 -6.43
CA ASP A 174 -11.27 -6.09 -6.02
C ASP A 174 -11.83 -7.48 -5.70
N LYS A 175 -10.94 -8.47 -5.82
CA LYS A 175 -11.19 -9.85 -5.40
C LYS A 175 -10.11 -10.24 -4.40
N SER A 176 -10.56 -10.74 -3.25
CA SER A 176 -9.72 -11.26 -2.18
C SER A 176 -9.84 -12.79 -2.15
N THR A 177 -8.74 -13.51 -2.05
CA THR A 177 -8.72 -14.97 -2.20
C THR A 177 -7.70 -15.63 -1.28
N SER A 178 -8.19 -16.52 -0.44
CA SER A 178 -7.40 -17.49 0.31
C SER A 178 -6.87 -18.58 -0.63
N LEU A 179 -5.64 -19.02 -0.42
CA LEU A 179 -5.02 -20.15 -1.11
C LEU A 179 -5.13 -21.46 -0.32
N ASP A 180 -5.63 -21.40 0.92
CA ASP A 180 -5.90 -22.58 1.76
C ASP A 180 -7.19 -22.38 2.55
N SER A 181 -8.29 -22.85 1.98
CA SER A 181 -9.63 -22.77 2.55
C SER A 181 -9.83 -23.59 3.83
N ASN A 182 -8.87 -24.44 4.22
CA ASN A 182 -8.92 -25.11 5.53
C ASN A 182 -8.39 -24.23 6.65
N LYS A 183 -7.63 -23.18 6.32
CA LYS A 183 -6.96 -22.29 7.27
C LYS A 183 -7.60 -20.91 7.33
N TRP A 184 -8.02 -20.39 6.18
CA TRP A 184 -8.71 -19.11 6.09
C TRP A 184 -9.87 -19.19 5.10
N GLN A 185 -11.05 -18.81 5.57
CA GLN A 185 -12.25 -18.61 4.78
C GLN A 185 -12.86 -17.27 5.21
N TRP A 186 -13.50 -16.58 4.27
CA TRP A 186 -14.20 -15.34 4.57
C TRP A 186 -15.56 -15.61 5.21
N GLN A 187 -16.22 -16.68 4.79
CA GLN A 187 -17.42 -17.22 5.42
C GLN A 187 -17.53 -18.72 5.11
N ALA A 188 -18.58 -19.38 5.62
CA ALA A 188 -18.73 -20.82 5.46
C ALA A 188 -18.75 -21.24 3.98
N ASN A 189 -17.72 -21.97 3.55
CA ASN A 189 -17.49 -22.48 2.19
C ASN A 189 -17.01 -21.47 1.15
N ASP A 190 -16.70 -20.23 1.54
CA ASP A 190 -16.16 -19.22 0.63
C ASP A 190 -14.73 -18.84 1.02
N ASP A 191 -13.79 -19.20 0.15
CA ASP A 191 -12.37 -18.87 0.26
C ASP A 191 -12.02 -17.58 -0.50
N ASP A 192 -12.98 -17.01 -1.22
CA ASP A 192 -12.84 -15.75 -1.93
C ASP A 192 -14.12 -14.91 -1.87
N TYR A 193 -13.98 -13.62 -2.15
CA TYR A 193 -15.10 -12.71 -2.37
C TYR A 193 -14.68 -11.55 -3.28
N ILE A 194 -15.69 -10.87 -3.83
CA ILE A 194 -15.56 -9.65 -4.63
C ILE A 194 -16.11 -8.47 -3.83
N HIS A 195 -15.38 -7.36 -3.87
CA HIS A 195 -15.80 -6.07 -3.34
C HIS A 195 -15.86 -5.02 -4.44
N GLY A 196 -16.90 -4.19 -4.41
CA GLY A 196 -17.06 -3.04 -5.29
C GLY A 196 -17.25 -1.76 -4.50
N GLN A 197 -16.69 -0.65 -5.00
CA GLN A 197 -16.78 0.66 -4.36
C GLN A 197 -17.02 1.80 -5.36
N ILE A 198 -17.76 2.81 -4.90
CA ILE A 198 -17.90 4.11 -5.54
C ILE A 198 -17.81 5.18 -4.45
N SER A 199 -16.85 6.11 -4.58
CA SER A 199 -16.63 7.16 -3.58
C SER A 199 -16.49 8.52 -4.23
N VAL A 200 -17.20 9.51 -3.70
CA VAL A 200 -17.12 10.92 -4.12
C VAL A 200 -16.31 11.68 -3.10
N THR A 201 -15.26 12.36 -3.54
CA THR A 201 -14.40 13.18 -2.69
C THR A 201 -14.47 14.64 -3.08
N TYR A 202 -14.75 15.51 -2.12
CA TYR A 202 -14.64 16.96 -2.24
C TYR A 202 -13.43 17.48 -1.46
N SER A 203 -12.50 18.11 -2.16
CA SER A 203 -11.26 18.67 -1.60
C SER A 203 -11.39 20.17 -1.37
N PHE A 204 -11.14 20.60 -0.14
CA PHE A 204 -11.13 22.00 0.25
C PHE A 204 -9.92 22.32 1.14
N LYS A 205 -8.98 23.10 0.58
CA LYS A 205 -7.68 23.39 1.21
C LYS A 205 -6.91 22.11 1.51
N HIS A 206 -6.68 21.81 2.79
CA HIS A 206 -5.97 20.62 3.25
C HIS A 206 -6.93 19.55 3.76
N PHE A 207 -8.23 19.66 3.45
CA PHE A 207 -9.24 18.71 3.90
C PHE A 207 -9.91 18.04 2.72
N ASP A 208 -10.08 16.73 2.82
CA ASP A 208 -10.87 15.92 1.91
C ASP A 208 -12.10 15.40 2.64
N PHE A 209 -13.27 15.63 2.06
CA PHE A 209 -14.56 15.12 2.55
C PHE A 209 -15.04 14.04 1.59
N SER A 210 -15.24 12.82 2.07
CA SER A 210 -15.60 11.67 1.25
C SER A 210 -16.93 11.07 1.65
N LEU A 211 -17.68 10.63 0.64
CA LEU A 211 -18.88 9.79 0.75
C LEU A 211 -18.72 8.59 -0.18
N GLY A 212 -18.66 7.40 0.40
CA GLY A 212 -18.48 6.12 -0.30
C GLY A 212 -19.66 5.18 -0.14
N LEU A 213 -19.92 4.39 -1.17
CA LEU A 213 -20.75 3.19 -1.14
C LEU A 213 -19.86 1.99 -1.43
N HIS A 214 -19.91 1.01 -0.55
CA HIS A 214 -19.14 -0.23 -0.62
C HIS A 214 -20.07 -1.43 -0.53
N GLY A 215 -19.76 -2.52 -1.22
CA GLY A 215 -20.49 -3.77 -1.09
C GLY A 215 -19.61 -4.95 -1.44
N THR A 216 -19.85 -6.08 -0.77
CA THR A 216 -19.21 -7.36 -1.07
C THR A 216 -20.26 -8.38 -1.48
N ASP A 217 -19.86 -9.49 -2.09
CA ASP A 217 -20.74 -10.63 -2.39
C ASP A 217 -20.79 -11.68 -1.26
N LEU A 218 -20.21 -11.36 -0.09
CA LEU A 218 -20.35 -12.18 1.13
C LEU A 218 -21.80 -12.14 1.65
N GLU A 219 -22.24 -13.19 2.32
CA GLU A 219 -23.53 -13.24 3.00
C GLU A 219 -23.43 -12.61 4.39
N ASP A 220 -22.39 -12.96 5.14
CA ASP A 220 -22.19 -12.49 6.52
C ASP A 220 -21.64 -11.05 6.60
N TYR A 221 -20.99 -10.59 5.51
CA TYR A 221 -20.30 -9.30 5.44
C TYR A 221 -20.68 -8.46 4.19
N GLY A 222 -21.71 -8.84 3.43
CA GLY A 222 -22.08 -8.20 2.16
C GLY A 222 -23.11 -7.09 2.23
N ASP A 223 -23.47 -6.64 3.43
CA ASP A 223 -24.31 -5.46 3.56
C ASP A 223 -23.66 -4.26 2.87
N THR A 224 -24.46 -3.51 2.10
CA THR A 224 -23.97 -2.28 1.45
C THR A 224 -23.66 -1.24 2.52
N LYS A 225 -22.39 -0.82 2.59
CA LYS A 225 -21.90 0.11 3.60
C LYS A 225 -21.80 1.52 3.04
N LEU A 226 -22.32 2.48 3.80
CA LEU A 226 -22.11 3.90 3.55
C LEU A 226 -20.89 4.36 4.36
N LEU A 227 -19.84 4.81 3.68
CA LEU A 227 -18.62 5.27 4.31
C LEU A 227 -18.54 6.80 4.25
N LEU A 228 -18.47 7.45 5.41
CA LEU A 228 -18.21 8.88 5.53
C LEU A 228 -16.80 9.07 6.06
N SER A 229 -16.01 9.96 5.46
CA SER A 229 -14.72 10.34 6.04
C SER A 229 -14.34 11.79 5.83
N ILE A 230 -13.50 12.28 6.73
CA ILE A 230 -12.81 13.57 6.63
C ILE A 230 -11.33 13.30 6.85
N SER A 231 -10.50 13.66 5.88
CA SER A 231 -9.05 13.54 5.95
C SER A 231 -8.39 14.91 5.96
N HIS A 232 -7.29 15.05 6.71
CA HIS A 232 -6.43 16.22 6.71
C HIS A 232 -4.99 15.83 6.39
N GLY A 233 -4.51 16.23 5.21
CA GLY A 233 -3.12 16.01 4.77
C GLY A 233 -2.19 17.15 5.18
N PHE A 234 -0.94 16.82 5.53
CA PHE A 234 0.13 17.76 5.85
C PHE A 234 1.50 17.24 5.36
N GLY A 235 2.38 18.16 4.98
CA GLY A 235 3.68 17.83 4.38
C GLY A 235 4.10 18.86 3.34
#